data_AF-A0A195F1M7-F1
#
_entry.id   AF-A0A195F1M7-F1
#
_cell.length_a   1.000
_cell.length_b   1.000
_cell.length_c   1.000
_cell.angle_alpha   90.00
_cell.angle_beta   90.00
_cell.angle_gamma   90.00
#
_symmetry.space_group_name_H-M   'P 1'
#
loop_
_entity.id
_entity.type
_entity.pdbx_description
1 polymer ?
#
loop_
_entity_poly.entity_id
_entity_poly.type
_entity_poly.pdbx_seq_one_letter_code
_entity_poly.pdbx_strand_id
1 'polypeptide(L)'
;QDEERFRAFENKVLRKIIGAKRDEETGEVASADWKFNELEQRERAFNNEGRELTNGMLLALALPPPGYKWVRWSSYADRNMMISIGRDLDGMNLIVGRAMHQGDMLPAKVKPDHGVAYVCHGGAEHMKHDFEVLMPAHFNWIRAGHGHVPEHAVEAGRTVNGEMLYVGRTYHNGAPCVGKVQKSHGVLYIPFDGKEIPCREYEVLVQC
;
A
#
# COMPACT_ATOMS: atom_id res chain seq x y z
N GLN A 1 -19.83 -30.96 20.68
CA GLN A 1 -19.30 -32.00 19.77
C GLN A 1 -19.35 -31.56 18.31
N ASP A 2 -20.47 -31.02 17.81
CA ASP A 2 -20.54 -30.54 16.42
C ASP A 2 -19.73 -29.25 16.16
N GLU A 3 -19.67 -28.35 17.14
CA GLU A 3 -18.89 -27.11 17.04
C GLU A 3 -17.36 -27.37 16.99
N GLU A 4 -16.86 -28.32 17.78
CA GLU A 4 -15.46 -28.77 17.72
C GLU A 4 -15.13 -29.48 16.40
N ARG A 5 -16.04 -30.30 15.89
CA ARG A 5 -15.87 -30.96 14.58
C ARG A 5 -15.89 -29.96 13.44
N PHE A 6 -16.71 -28.91 13.54
CA PHE A 6 -16.78 -27.82 12.58
C PHE A 6 -15.49 -26.99 12.58
N ARG A 7 -14.99 -26.57 13.76
CA ARG A 7 -13.69 -25.89 13.89
C ARG A 7 -12.52 -26.72 13.38
N ALA A 8 -12.56 -28.04 13.56
CA ALA A 8 -11.55 -28.95 13.03
C ALA A 8 -11.60 -29.05 11.50
N PHE A 9 -12.80 -28.99 10.90
CA PHE A 9 -13.00 -28.98 9.46
C PHE A 9 -12.51 -27.67 8.83
N GLU A 10 -12.86 -26.52 9.40
CA GLU A 10 -12.39 -25.21 8.94
C GLU A 10 -10.87 -25.09 9.00
N ASN A 11 -10.26 -25.54 10.11
CA ASN A 11 -8.80 -25.62 10.24
C ASN A 11 -8.13 -26.44 9.14
N LYS A 12 -8.77 -27.53 8.72
CA LYS A 12 -8.26 -28.39 7.64
C LYS A 12 -8.36 -27.72 6.27
N VAL A 13 -9.41 -26.94 6.03
CA VAL A 13 -9.59 -26.15 4.80
C VAL A 13 -8.58 -25.00 4.74
N LEU A 14 -8.42 -24.26 5.85
CA LEU A 14 -7.47 -23.15 5.99
C LEU A 14 -6.03 -23.57 5.73
N ARG A 15 -5.60 -24.70 6.32
CA ARG A 15 -4.27 -25.28 6.08
C ARG A 15 -4.02 -25.63 4.61
N LYS A 16 -5.07 -25.99 3.88
CA LYS A 16 -5.00 -26.33 2.45
C LYS A 16 -4.93 -25.07 1.56
N ILE A 17 -5.56 -23.97 1.98
CA ILE A 17 -5.55 -22.66 1.29
C ILE A 17 -4.23 -21.92 1.49
N ILE A 18 -3.69 -21.92 2.72
CA ILE A 18 -2.50 -21.14 3.11
C ILE A 18 -1.20 -21.74 2.52
N GLY A 19 -1.26 -22.98 1.99
CA GLY A 19 -0.18 -23.60 1.25
C GLY A 19 1.06 -23.82 2.10
N ALA A 20 1.06 -24.88 2.92
CA ALA A 20 2.30 -25.38 3.51
C ALA A 20 3.19 -25.94 2.37
N LYS A 21 4.22 -25.20 1.95
CA LYS A 21 5.31 -25.78 1.17
C LYS A 21 6.29 -26.44 2.13
N ARG A 22 6.61 -27.71 1.86
CA ARG A 22 7.73 -28.41 2.49
C ARG A 22 9.01 -27.87 1.89
N ASP A 23 9.97 -27.52 2.73
CA ASP A 23 11.32 -27.23 2.28
C ASP A 23 11.96 -28.56 1.83
N GLU A 24 12.37 -28.65 0.55
CA GLU A 24 12.82 -29.92 -0.05
C GLU A 24 14.19 -30.36 0.47
N GLU A 25 14.94 -29.46 1.11
CA GLU A 25 16.29 -29.71 1.63
C GLU A 25 16.32 -30.15 3.10
N THR A 26 15.38 -29.67 3.93
CA THR A 26 15.37 -29.91 5.39
C THR A 26 14.22 -30.79 5.85
N GLY A 27 13.16 -30.97 5.04
CA GLY A 27 11.96 -31.71 5.42
C GLY A 27 11.12 -31.03 6.51
N GLU A 28 11.53 -29.87 7.00
CA GLU A 28 10.80 -29.07 7.97
C GLU A 28 9.63 -28.34 7.29
N VAL A 29 8.51 -28.26 8.01
CA VAL A 29 7.36 -27.46 7.57
C VAL A 29 7.71 -26.01 7.88
N ALA A 30 8.02 -25.20 6.86
CA ALA A 30 8.16 -23.76 7.03
C ALA A 30 6.87 -23.23 7.68
N SER A 31 7.01 -22.77 8.93
CA SER A 31 5.90 -22.58 9.86
C SER A 31 4.81 -21.67 9.27
N ALA A 32 3.68 -22.27 8.92
CA ALA A 32 2.43 -21.56 8.68
C ALA A 32 1.81 -21.05 10.00
N ASP A 33 2.47 -21.29 11.14
CA ASP A 33 1.95 -20.97 12.48
C ASP A 33 1.94 -19.47 12.74
N TRP A 34 2.85 -18.69 12.14
CA TRP A 34 2.82 -17.23 12.28
C TRP A 34 1.61 -16.60 11.56
N LYS A 35 1.29 -17.08 10.35
CA LYS A 35 0.08 -16.66 9.61
C LYS A 35 -1.20 -17.08 10.34
N PHE A 36 -1.15 -18.23 11.02
CA PHE A 36 -2.26 -18.73 11.82
C PHE A 36 -2.50 -17.85 13.07
N ASN A 37 -1.43 -17.46 13.78
CA ASN A 37 -1.52 -16.54 14.91
C ASN A 37 -2.06 -15.16 14.49
N GLU A 38 -1.71 -14.67 13.31
CA GLU A 38 -2.21 -13.41 12.76
C GLU A 38 -3.71 -13.48 12.43
N LEU A 39 -4.18 -14.61 11.88
CA LEU A 39 -5.61 -14.85 11.63
C LEU A 39 -6.43 -14.90 12.93
N GLU A 40 -5.94 -15.60 13.95
CA GLU A 40 -6.61 -15.62 15.26
C GLU A 40 -6.69 -14.22 15.89
N GLN A 41 -5.64 -13.40 15.73
CA GLN A 41 -5.65 -12.03 16.22
C GLN A 41 -6.68 -11.16 15.46
N ARG A 42 -6.80 -11.34 14.15
CA ARG A 42 -7.79 -10.62 13.31
C ARG A 42 -9.22 -11.04 13.60
N GLU A 43 -9.45 -12.32 13.85
CA GLU A 43 -10.76 -12.84 14.29
C GLU A 43 -11.15 -12.26 15.67
N ARG A 44 -10.21 -12.26 16.62
CA ARG A 44 -10.43 -11.66 17.96
C ARG A 44 -10.72 -10.16 17.88
N ALA A 45 -10.02 -9.42 17.03
CA ALA A 45 -10.27 -7.98 16.85
C ALA A 45 -11.68 -7.72 16.32
N PHE A 46 -12.16 -8.52 15.36
CA PHE A 46 -13.49 -8.36 14.78
C PHE A 46 -14.62 -8.76 15.74
N ASN A 47 -14.44 -9.86 16.49
CA ASN A 47 -15.41 -10.30 17.50
C ASN A 47 -15.56 -9.29 18.65
N ASN A 48 -14.51 -8.53 18.96
CA ASN A 48 -14.55 -7.48 19.99
C ASN A 48 -15.42 -6.27 19.58
N GLU A 49 -15.79 -6.15 18.30
CA GLU A 49 -16.70 -5.11 17.79
C GLU A 49 -18.19 -5.55 17.77
N GLY A 50 -18.52 -6.72 18.32
CA GLY A 50 -19.90 -7.17 18.49
C GLY A 50 -20.60 -7.61 17.19
N ARG A 51 -19.84 -7.94 16.15
CA ARG A 51 -20.37 -8.40 14.86
C ARG A 51 -20.19 -9.91 14.71
N GLU A 52 -21.26 -10.63 14.38
CA GLU A 52 -21.18 -12.05 14.04
C GLU A 52 -20.50 -12.25 12.66
N LEU A 53 -19.44 -13.06 12.62
CA LEU A 53 -18.74 -13.42 11.40
C LEU A 53 -19.52 -14.49 10.63
N THR A 54 -19.91 -14.19 9.40
CA THR A 54 -20.45 -15.23 8.50
C THR A 54 -19.31 -16.10 7.96
N ASN A 55 -19.58 -17.37 7.59
CA ASN A 55 -18.59 -18.28 7.02
C ASN A 55 -17.87 -17.71 5.78
N GLY A 56 -18.54 -16.84 5.01
CA GLY A 56 -17.93 -16.13 3.88
C GLY A 56 -16.92 -15.06 4.31
N MET A 57 -17.14 -14.41 5.45
CA MET A 57 -16.21 -13.42 6.03
C MET A 57 -15.00 -14.10 6.66
N LEU A 58 -15.18 -15.27 7.29
CA LEU A 58 -14.08 -16.08 7.82
C LEU A 58 -13.11 -16.51 6.70
N LEU A 59 -13.65 -16.93 5.55
CA LEU A 59 -12.87 -17.27 4.37
C LEU A 59 -12.14 -16.06 3.76
N ALA A 60 -12.76 -14.87 3.78
CA ALA A 60 -12.13 -13.63 3.33
C ALA A 60 -11.00 -13.15 4.25
N LEU A 61 -11.12 -13.38 5.57
CA LEU A 61 -10.06 -13.10 6.55
C LEU A 61 -8.88 -14.06 6.40
N ALA A 62 -9.16 -15.32 6.06
CA ALA A 62 -8.20 -16.40 5.87
C ALA A 62 -7.33 -16.31 4.62
N LEU A 63 -7.81 -15.61 3.60
CA LEU A 63 -6.98 -15.24 2.47
C LEU A 63 -6.04 -14.12 2.93
N PRO A 64 -4.75 -14.11 2.56
CA PRO A 64 -3.95 -12.90 2.71
C PRO A 64 -4.78 -11.76 2.10
N PRO A 65 -4.96 -10.62 2.80
CA PRO A 65 -5.72 -9.51 2.25
C PRO A 65 -5.22 -9.31 0.83
N PRO A 66 -6.11 -9.22 -0.18
CA PRO A 66 -5.68 -9.13 -1.56
C PRO A 66 -4.63 -8.02 -1.60
N GLY A 67 -3.39 -8.41 -1.91
CA GLY A 67 -2.27 -7.48 -1.90
C GLY A 67 -2.66 -6.27 -2.71
N TYR A 68 -2.17 -5.09 -2.33
CA TYR A 68 -2.48 -3.91 -3.10
C TYR A 68 -2.08 -4.10 -4.56
N LYS A 69 -2.81 -3.43 -5.46
CA LYS A 69 -2.49 -3.48 -6.88
C LYS A 69 -2.44 -2.09 -7.47
N TRP A 70 -1.53 -1.93 -8.40
CA TRP A 70 -1.45 -0.76 -9.26
C TRP A 70 -2.33 -1.01 -10.47
N VAL A 71 -3.30 -0.11 -10.68
CA VAL A 71 -4.26 -0.22 -11.78
C VAL A 71 -4.10 1.00 -12.66
N ARG A 72 -3.99 0.78 -13.98
CA ARG A 72 -3.97 1.89 -14.94
C ARG A 72 -5.19 2.77 -14.74
N TRP A 73 -4.96 4.08 -14.72
CA TRP A 73 -6.02 5.05 -14.56
C TRP A 73 -7.09 4.89 -15.64
N SER A 74 -8.34 4.92 -15.21
CA SER A 74 -9.54 4.92 -16.04
C SER A 74 -10.58 5.80 -15.37
N SER A 75 -11.30 6.61 -16.15
CA SER A 75 -12.39 7.46 -15.65
C SER A 75 -13.53 6.67 -15.00
N TYR A 76 -13.61 5.37 -15.23
CA TYR A 76 -14.61 4.46 -14.67
C TYR A 76 -14.15 3.73 -13.40
N ALA A 77 -12.94 4.02 -12.91
CA ALA A 77 -12.45 3.39 -11.69
C ALA A 77 -13.27 3.84 -10.47
N ASP A 78 -13.69 2.88 -9.65
CA ASP A 78 -14.44 3.16 -8.42
C ASP A 78 -13.57 3.98 -7.46
N ARG A 79 -13.98 5.23 -7.22
CA ARG A 79 -13.26 6.19 -6.38
C ARG A 79 -13.22 5.76 -4.91
N ASN A 80 -14.16 4.93 -4.46
CA ASN A 80 -14.20 4.40 -3.08
C ASN A 80 -13.08 3.39 -2.81
N MET A 81 -12.49 2.84 -3.87
CA MET A 81 -11.42 1.85 -3.79
C MET A 81 -10.01 2.49 -3.84
N MET A 82 -9.92 3.81 -4.01
CA MET A 82 -8.66 4.55 -4.14
C MET A 82 -8.21 5.08 -2.78
N ILE A 83 -6.89 5.19 -2.60
CA ILE A 83 -6.31 5.75 -1.38
C ILE A 83 -6.27 7.28 -1.47
N SER A 84 -7.23 7.94 -0.82
CA SER A 84 -7.22 9.38 -0.63
C SER A 84 -6.13 9.80 0.35
N ILE A 85 -5.41 10.86 0.00
CA ILE A 85 -4.40 11.49 0.88
C ILE A 85 -4.89 12.81 1.48
N GLY A 86 -6.12 13.22 1.17
CA GLY A 86 -6.71 14.49 1.56
C GLY A 86 -7.01 15.38 0.34
N ARG A 87 -7.14 16.68 0.59
CA ARG A 87 -7.52 17.66 -0.44
C ARG A 87 -6.36 18.61 -0.74
N ASP A 88 -6.20 18.96 -2.00
CA ASP A 88 -5.25 20.00 -2.42
C ASP A 88 -5.77 21.41 -2.06
N LEU A 89 -4.97 22.44 -2.34
CA LEU A 89 -5.32 23.85 -2.12
C LEU A 89 -6.57 24.31 -2.89
N ASP A 90 -6.87 23.67 -4.01
CA ASP A 90 -8.08 23.90 -4.82
C ASP A 90 -9.32 23.16 -4.28
N GLY A 91 -9.18 22.40 -3.19
CA GLY A 91 -10.23 21.59 -2.58
C GLY A 91 -10.47 20.23 -3.24
N MET A 92 -9.75 19.90 -4.30
CA MET A 92 -9.90 18.64 -5.03
C MET A 92 -9.25 17.49 -4.28
N ASN A 93 -9.83 16.29 -4.41
CA ASN A 93 -9.30 15.10 -3.76
C ASN A 93 -7.99 14.67 -4.42
N LEU A 94 -6.99 14.36 -3.58
CA LEU A 94 -5.72 13.80 -4.03
C LEU A 94 -5.69 12.31 -3.70
N ILE A 95 -5.11 11.52 -4.60
CA ILE A 95 -4.89 10.09 -4.37
C ILE A 95 -3.45 9.69 -4.68
N VAL A 96 -3.09 8.50 -4.20
CA VAL A 96 -1.79 7.88 -4.48
C VAL A 96 -1.79 7.24 -5.87
N GLY A 97 -0.78 7.58 -6.66
CA GLY A 97 -0.51 6.93 -7.94
C GLY A 97 0.98 6.70 -8.16
N ARG A 98 1.28 6.21 -9.36
CA ARG A 98 2.64 6.16 -9.92
C ARG A 98 2.60 6.37 -11.43
N ALA A 99 3.67 6.87 -12.00
CA ALA A 99 3.78 7.09 -13.44
C ALA A 99 5.21 6.92 -13.93
N MET A 100 5.35 6.57 -15.21
CA MET A 100 6.65 6.43 -15.85
C MET A 100 7.22 7.80 -16.26
N HIS A 101 8.47 8.06 -15.95
CA HIS A 101 9.20 9.25 -16.39
C HIS A 101 10.66 8.91 -16.67
N GLN A 102 11.12 9.10 -17.92
CA GLN A 102 12.53 8.89 -18.31
C GLN A 102 13.11 7.51 -17.94
N GLY A 103 12.28 6.48 -17.92
CA GLY A 103 12.68 5.11 -17.56
C GLY A 103 12.46 4.75 -16.09
N ASP A 104 12.21 5.75 -15.23
CA ASP A 104 11.89 5.54 -13.82
C ASP A 104 10.37 5.36 -13.63
N MET A 105 9.98 4.36 -12.85
CA MET A 105 8.62 4.28 -12.31
C MET A 105 8.57 5.07 -11.01
N LEU A 106 7.82 6.18 -11.00
CA LEU A 106 7.85 7.15 -9.91
C LEU A 106 6.52 7.25 -9.18
N PRO A 107 6.51 7.30 -7.84
CA PRO A 107 5.35 7.71 -7.05
C PRO A 107 4.80 9.07 -7.49
N ALA A 108 3.48 9.20 -7.51
CA ALA A 108 2.78 10.35 -8.06
C ALA A 108 1.66 10.86 -7.14
N LYS A 109 1.51 12.18 -7.11
CA LYS A 109 0.33 12.89 -6.59
C LYS A 109 -0.71 12.97 -7.70
N VAL A 110 -1.83 12.29 -7.56
CA VAL A 110 -2.86 12.21 -8.60
C VAL A 110 -4.04 13.12 -8.26
N LYS A 111 -4.53 13.85 -9.28
CA LYS A 111 -5.78 14.61 -9.28
C LYS A 111 -6.80 13.89 -10.18
N PRO A 112 -7.65 13.02 -9.62
CA PRO A 112 -8.61 12.21 -10.39
C PRO A 112 -9.57 13.07 -11.22
N ASP A 113 -10.03 14.18 -10.66
CA ASP A 113 -10.99 15.08 -11.30
C ASP A 113 -10.44 15.76 -12.56
N HIS A 114 -9.12 15.94 -12.63
CA HIS A 114 -8.45 16.48 -13.80
C HIS A 114 -7.85 15.39 -14.70
N GLY A 115 -7.84 14.13 -14.25
CA GLY A 115 -7.21 13.03 -14.97
C GLY A 115 -5.70 13.23 -15.17
N VAL A 116 -5.02 13.80 -14.17
CA VAL A 116 -3.57 14.05 -14.21
C VAL A 116 -2.86 13.54 -12.97
N ALA A 117 -1.60 13.19 -13.14
CA ALA A 117 -0.69 12.83 -12.07
C ALA A 117 0.59 13.69 -12.14
N TYR A 118 1.17 13.99 -10.98
CA TYR A 118 2.40 14.77 -10.86
C TYR A 118 3.48 13.92 -10.21
N VAL A 119 4.64 13.83 -10.87
CA VAL A 119 5.82 13.10 -10.39
C VAL A 119 7.02 14.02 -10.21
N CYS A 120 7.92 13.64 -9.31
CA CYS A 120 9.17 14.35 -9.03
C CYS A 120 10.35 13.74 -9.78
N HIS A 121 11.03 14.52 -10.63
CA HIS A 121 12.25 14.06 -11.27
C HIS A 121 13.18 15.23 -11.64
N GLY A 122 14.46 15.12 -11.27
CA GLY A 122 15.51 16.05 -11.69
C GLY A 122 15.31 17.50 -11.23
N GLY A 123 14.78 17.72 -10.02
CA GLY A 123 14.54 19.06 -9.49
C GLY A 123 13.20 19.69 -9.89
N ALA A 124 12.40 19.03 -10.73
CA ALA A 124 11.14 19.56 -11.23
C ALA A 124 9.94 18.62 -11.01
N GLU A 125 8.75 19.21 -10.98
CA GLU A 125 7.47 18.51 -11.05
C GLU A 125 7.08 18.27 -12.51
N HIS A 126 6.64 17.05 -12.83
CA HIS A 126 6.24 16.66 -14.19
C HIS A 126 4.82 16.13 -14.20
N MET A 127 3.97 16.75 -15.03
CA MET A 127 2.60 16.30 -15.28
C MET A 127 2.57 15.06 -16.18
N LYS A 128 1.67 14.12 -15.89
CA LYS A 128 1.46 12.86 -16.60
C LYS A 128 -0.03 12.57 -16.79
N HIS A 129 -0.38 12.11 -17.99
CA HIS A 129 -1.72 11.61 -18.33
C HIS A 129 -1.80 10.08 -18.29
N ASP A 130 -0.67 9.40 -18.53
CA ASP A 130 -0.54 7.96 -18.34
C ASP A 130 0.04 7.67 -16.96
N PHE A 131 -0.81 7.11 -16.09
CA PHE A 131 -0.43 6.75 -14.73
C PHE A 131 -1.27 5.59 -14.21
N GLU A 132 -0.84 5.03 -13.10
CA GLU A 132 -1.52 3.98 -12.35
C GLU A 132 -1.90 4.50 -10.98
N VAL A 133 -3.01 4.03 -10.44
CA VAL A 133 -3.51 4.36 -9.11
C VAL A 133 -3.45 3.16 -8.20
N LEU A 134 -3.23 3.41 -6.92
CA LEU A 134 -3.18 2.37 -5.91
C LEU A 134 -4.61 1.98 -5.51
N MET A 135 -4.97 0.72 -5.75
CA MET A 135 -6.29 0.14 -5.52
C MET A 135 -6.20 -0.97 -4.45
N PRO A 136 -7.30 -1.30 -3.76
CA PRO A 136 -7.35 -1.22 -2.30
C PRO A 136 -6.67 -2.40 -1.63
N ALA A 137 -5.92 -2.04 -0.60
CA ALA A 137 -5.60 -2.83 0.57
C ALA A 137 -5.78 -1.92 1.79
N HIS A 138 -5.78 -2.48 3.01
CA HIS A 138 -5.72 -1.67 4.21
C HIS A 138 -4.31 -1.06 4.33
N PHE A 139 -4.21 0.26 4.45
CA PHE A 139 -2.94 0.94 4.59
C PHE A 139 -2.93 1.85 5.80
N ASN A 140 -1.72 2.03 6.35
CA ASN A 140 -1.43 3.00 7.39
C ASN A 140 -0.31 3.94 6.93
N TRP A 141 -0.27 5.13 7.53
CA TRP A 141 0.82 6.07 7.36
C TRP A 141 1.66 6.05 8.63
N ILE A 142 2.93 5.64 8.50
CA ILE A 142 3.87 5.56 9.62
C ILE A 142 4.87 6.70 9.49
N ARG A 143 5.04 7.48 10.57
CA ARG A 143 6.06 8.53 10.65
C ARG A 143 7.46 7.93 10.49
N ALA A 144 8.25 8.56 9.63
CA ALA A 144 9.63 8.20 9.35
C ALA A 144 10.42 9.46 8.98
N GLY A 145 11.69 9.28 8.67
CA GLY A 145 12.53 10.39 8.23
C GLY A 145 13.94 9.94 7.91
N HIS A 146 14.72 10.85 7.34
CA HIS A 146 16.16 10.66 7.10
C HIS A 146 16.51 9.38 6.33
N GLY A 147 15.65 8.96 5.38
CA GLY A 147 15.83 7.75 4.59
C GLY A 147 15.29 6.47 5.22
N HIS A 148 14.81 6.53 6.47
CA HIS A 148 14.15 5.40 7.10
C HIS A 148 12.87 5.03 6.36
N VAL A 149 12.69 3.73 6.14
CA VAL A 149 11.52 3.13 5.50
C VAL A 149 11.10 1.94 6.37
N PRO A 150 9.88 1.95 6.94
CA PRO A 150 9.38 0.84 7.75
C PRO A 150 9.22 -0.46 6.96
N GLU A 151 9.09 -1.57 7.68
CA GLU A 151 8.66 -2.85 7.09
C GLU A 151 7.27 -2.73 6.46
N HIS A 152 7.02 -3.53 5.43
CA HIS A 152 5.77 -3.52 4.65
C HIS A 152 5.45 -2.18 3.96
N ALA A 153 6.45 -1.31 3.77
CA ALA A 153 6.30 -0.10 2.98
C ALA A 153 5.88 -0.40 1.54
N VAL A 154 4.95 0.40 1.02
CA VAL A 154 4.40 0.23 -0.32
C VAL A 154 5.47 0.60 -1.36
N GLU A 155 5.91 -0.41 -2.10
CA GLU A 155 6.77 -0.25 -3.26
C GLU A 155 5.99 0.36 -4.43
N ALA A 156 6.43 1.53 -4.89
CA ALA A 156 5.74 2.30 -5.91
C ALA A 156 6.53 2.47 -7.21
N GLY A 157 7.75 1.95 -7.26
CA GLY A 157 8.51 1.88 -8.50
C GLY A 157 10.00 1.79 -8.25
N ARG A 158 10.78 1.87 -9.32
CA ARG A 158 12.24 1.79 -9.27
C ARG A 158 12.83 2.81 -10.22
N THR A 159 13.99 3.33 -9.87
CA THR A 159 14.81 4.10 -10.80
C THR A 159 15.43 3.16 -11.86
N VAL A 160 15.90 3.74 -12.95
CA VAL A 160 16.63 3.02 -14.01
C VAL A 160 17.88 2.30 -13.48
N ASN A 161 18.47 2.80 -12.39
CA ASN A 161 19.61 2.19 -11.71
C ASN A 161 19.19 1.04 -10.77
N GLY A 162 17.89 0.73 -10.69
CA GLY A 162 17.35 -0.35 -9.87
C GLY A 162 17.03 0.04 -8.42
N GLU A 163 17.18 1.31 -8.04
CA GLU A 163 16.84 1.74 -6.68
C GLU A 163 15.33 1.70 -6.45
N MET A 164 14.91 1.01 -5.39
CA MET A 164 13.50 0.95 -4.98
C MET A 164 13.02 2.29 -4.42
N LEU A 165 11.85 2.72 -4.88
CA LEU A 165 11.16 3.91 -4.42
C LEU A 165 9.86 3.54 -3.69
N TYR A 166 9.60 4.25 -2.60
CA TYR A 166 8.43 4.03 -1.75
C TYR A 166 7.50 5.24 -1.77
N VAL A 167 6.22 4.99 -1.48
CA VAL A 167 5.25 6.06 -1.30
C VAL A 167 5.48 6.74 0.04
N GLY A 168 5.77 8.04 0.00
CA GLY A 168 5.76 8.88 1.18
C GLY A 168 4.82 10.07 1.01
N ARG A 169 4.40 10.63 2.13
CA ARG A 169 3.69 11.92 2.16
C ARG A 169 4.24 12.84 3.22
N THR A 170 3.96 14.12 3.06
CA THR A 170 4.10 15.14 4.10
C THR A 170 3.07 16.24 3.86
N TYR A 171 2.90 17.14 4.83
CA TYR A 171 2.13 18.36 4.63
C TYR A 171 3.07 19.50 4.25
N HIS A 172 2.82 20.13 3.11
CA HIS A 172 3.59 21.27 2.64
C HIS A 172 2.64 22.41 2.29
N ASN A 173 2.87 23.59 2.88
CA ASN A 173 2.02 24.78 2.72
C ASN A 173 0.52 24.52 2.93
N GLY A 174 0.18 23.68 3.91
CA GLY A 174 -1.21 23.38 4.26
C GLY A 174 -1.89 22.31 3.39
N ALA A 175 -1.20 21.75 2.40
CA ALA A 175 -1.72 20.66 1.56
C ALA A 175 -0.93 19.35 1.77
N PRO A 176 -1.61 18.19 1.82
CA PRO A 176 -0.95 16.90 1.80
C PRO A 176 -0.33 16.63 0.43
N CYS A 177 0.95 16.28 0.41
CA CYS A 177 1.69 16.00 -0.81
C CYS A 177 2.29 14.60 -0.74
N VAL A 178 2.02 13.78 -1.75
CA VAL A 178 2.65 12.47 -1.95
C VAL A 178 3.78 12.57 -2.96
N GLY A 179 4.84 11.82 -2.71
CA GLY A 179 5.94 11.69 -3.66
C GLY A 179 6.84 10.51 -3.34
N LYS A 180 8.09 10.60 -3.78
CA LYS A 180 9.04 9.48 -3.75
C LYS A 180 9.95 9.53 -2.53
N VAL A 181 9.94 8.48 -1.73
CA VAL A 181 10.96 8.28 -0.69
C VAL A 181 12.15 7.59 -1.35
N GLN A 182 13.29 8.27 -1.32
CA GLN A 182 14.54 7.76 -1.88
C GLN A 182 15.54 7.54 -0.74
N LYS A 183 15.72 6.27 -0.36
CA LYS A 183 16.48 5.89 0.84
C LYS A 183 17.92 6.35 0.76
N SER A 184 18.57 6.19 -0.40
CA SER A 184 19.97 6.60 -0.59
C SER A 184 20.19 8.11 -0.41
N HIS A 185 19.19 8.93 -0.71
CA HIS A 185 19.25 10.40 -0.55
C HIS A 185 18.79 10.86 0.84
N GLY A 186 18.15 9.98 1.63
CA GLY A 186 17.69 10.31 2.97
C GLY A 186 16.46 11.20 3.04
N VAL A 187 15.67 11.31 1.96
CA VAL A 187 14.55 12.27 1.87
C VAL A 187 13.33 11.70 1.13
N LEU A 188 12.17 12.29 1.42
CA LEU A 188 10.99 12.30 0.56
C LEU A 188 11.11 13.48 -0.41
N TYR A 189 10.90 13.25 -1.71
CA TYR A 189 10.70 14.32 -2.68
C TYR A 189 9.22 14.48 -3.01
N ILE A 190 8.68 15.68 -2.84
CA ILE A 190 7.28 16.00 -3.16
C ILE A 190 7.16 16.96 -4.34
N PRO A 191 6.14 16.78 -5.21
CA PRO A 191 5.88 17.67 -6.33
C PRO A 191 5.02 18.83 -5.83
N PHE A 192 5.51 20.06 -5.93
CA PHE A 192 4.79 21.25 -5.50
C PHE A 192 5.24 22.50 -6.27
N ASP A 193 4.28 23.26 -6.80
CA ASP A 193 4.50 24.52 -7.50
C ASP A 193 5.58 24.43 -8.61
N GLY A 194 5.53 23.37 -9.42
CA GLY A 194 6.48 23.14 -10.52
C GLY A 194 7.84 22.60 -10.09
N LYS A 195 8.08 22.39 -8.79
CA LYS A 195 9.38 22.00 -8.23
C LYS A 195 9.32 20.64 -7.55
N GLU A 196 10.49 20.00 -7.50
CA GLU A 196 10.75 18.85 -6.63
C GLU A 196 11.32 19.36 -5.30
N ILE A 197 10.57 19.18 -4.20
CA ILE A 197 10.95 19.68 -2.87
C ILE A 197 11.41 18.51 -2.00
N PRO A 198 12.65 18.53 -1.45
CA PRO A 198 13.12 17.52 -0.51
C PRO A 198 12.59 17.78 0.91
N CYS A 199 12.12 16.72 1.57
CA CYS A 199 11.62 16.71 2.94
C CYS A 199 12.30 15.59 3.73
N ARG A 200 12.90 15.92 4.88
CA ARG A 200 13.58 14.94 5.74
C ARG A 200 12.65 14.23 6.72
N GLU A 201 11.55 14.88 7.08
CA GLU A 201 10.50 14.32 7.92
C GLU A 201 9.28 14.05 7.06
N TYR A 202 8.76 12.84 7.16
CA TYR A 202 7.66 12.38 6.31
C TYR A 202 6.92 11.20 6.94
N GLU A 203 5.84 10.77 6.31
CA GLU A 203 5.18 9.52 6.61
C GLU A 203 5.35 8.58 5.41
N VAL A 204 5.54 7.29 5.68
CA VAL A 204 5.61 6.24 4.66
C VAL A 204 4.30 5.47 4.66
N LEU A 205 3.77 5.20 3.47
CA LEU A 205 2.62 4.34 3.31
C LEU A 205 3.04 2.89 3.51
N VAL A 206 2.40 2.19 4.44
CA VAL A 206 2.64 0.78 4.73
C VAL A 206 1.36 -0.02 4.55
N GLN A 207 1.51 -1.24 4.05
CA GLN A 207 0.43 -2.21 4.00
C GLN A 207 0.25 -2.87 5.37
N CYS A 208 -1.01 -2.97 5.81
CA CYS A 208 -1.40 -3.66 7.04
C CYS A 208 -1.83 -5.10 6.80
#